data_AF-A0A3Q2NPH4-F1
#
_entry.id   AF-A0A3Q2NPH4-F1
#
_cell.length_a   1.000
_cell.length_b   1.000
_cell.length_c   1.000
_cell.angle_alpha   90.00
_cell.angle_beta   90.00
_cell.angle_gamma   90.00
#
_symmetry.space_group_name_H-M   'P 1'
#
loop_
_entity.id
_entity.type
_entity.pdbx_description
1 polymer ?
#
loop_
_entity_poly.entity_id
_entity_poly.type
_entity_poly.pdbx_seq_one_letter_code
_entity_poly.pdbx_strand_id
1 'polypeptide(L)'
;MATLILPGEWIKNWEKSGNRADPPPHQFSYVGLDIQAALYEICSQVVEGNLKIDLVSSVLGEMMELRDDLPSILADVFCILDLETGALEEKNKRDHYTHLVGACLSFVPEVILKERLDPETLESLGLIKQAHQFNQKIVKIKTKLL
;
A
#
# COMPACT_ATOMS: atom_id res chain seq x y z
N MET A 1 -8.72 16.01 25.61
CA MET A 1 -7.81 16.37 24.51
C MET A 1 -7.46 15.07 23.80
N ALA A 2 -8.04 14.83 22.63
CA ALA A 2 -7.77 13.62 21.86
C ALA A 2 -6.40 13.80 21.20
N THR A 3 -5.37 13.19 21.78
CA THR A 3 -4.10 13.00 21.08
C THR A 3 -4.41 12.09 19.90
N LEU A 4 -4.40 12.66 18.70
CA LEU A 4 -4.33 11.89 17.47
C LEU A 4 -3.00 11.15 17.55
N ILE A 5 -3.02 9.90 18.01
CA ILE A 5 -1.83 9.06 17.96
C ILE A 5 -1.60 8.84 16.47
N LEU A 6 -0.55 9.46 15.96
CA LEU A 6 -0.17 9.33 14.56
C LEU A 6 -0.06 7.83 14.24
N PRO A 7 -0.49 7.37 13.06
CA PRO A 7 -0.39 5.96 12.68
C PRO A 7 1.03 5.39 12.86
N GLY A 8 2.07 6.22 12.75
CA GLY A 8 3.45 5.85 13.07
C GLY A 8 3.72 5.55 14.56
N GLU A 9 3.07 6.26 15.49
CA GLU A 9 3.18 6.00 16.92
C GLU A 9 2.39 4.74 17.33
N TRP A 10 1.25 4.50 16.70
CA TRP A 10 0.48 3.27 16.90
C TRP A 10 1.26 2.04 16.44
N ILE A 11 1.90 2.09 15.27
CA ILE A 11 2.77 1.02 14.76
C ILE A 11 3.97 0.76 15.68
N LYS A 12 4.61 1.81 16.20
CA LYS A 12 5.69 1.66 17.20
C LYS A 12 5.18 0.97 18.47
N ASN A 13 3.95 1.25 18.88
CA ASN A 13 3.33 0.59 20.01
C ASN A 13 2.95 -0.87 19.70
N TRP A 14 2.62 -1.21 18.45
CA TRP A 14 2.39 -2.58 17.98
C TRP A 14 3.64 -3.45 18.12
N GLU A 15 4.81 -2.94 17.68
CA GLU A 15 6.11 -3.62 17.87
C GLU A 15 6.39 -3.89 19.36
N LYS A 16 6.03 -2.95 20.22
CA LYS A 16 6.33 -3.01 21.66
C LYS A 16 5.34 -3.87 22.47
N SER A 17 4.07 -3.92 22.06
CA SER A 17 3.01 -4.65 22.78
C SER A 17 2.73 -6.05 22.27
N GLY A 18 3.24 -6.43 21.09
CA GLY A 18 3.14 -7.78 20.54
C GLY A 18 1.71 -8.26 20.30
N ASN A 19 1.15 -7.98 19.12
CA ASN A 19 -0.15 -8.45 18.55
C ASN A 19 -1.43 -8.23 19.40
N ARG A 20 -1.35 -7.99 20.72
CA ARG A 20 -2.49 -7.75 21.61
C ARG A 20 -2.94 -6.29 21.65
N ALA A 21 -2.27 -5.40 20.91
CA ALA A 21 -2.64 -4.00 20.84
C ALA A 21 -3.82 -3.84 19.89
N ASP A 22 -5.02 -4.13 20.37
CA ASP A 22 -6.25 -3.85 19.63
C ASP A 22 -6.21 -2.38 19.15
N PRO A 23 -6.48 -2.11 17.85
CA PRO A 23 -6.57 -0.74 17.38
C PRO A 23 -7.57 0.02 18.26
N PRO A 24 -7.23 1.22 18.77
CA PRO A 24 -8.05 1.88 19.78
C PRO A 24 -9.52 2.00 19.29
N PRO A 25 -10.51 1.46 20.06
CA PRO A 25 -11.88 1.25 19.59
C PRO A 25 -12.65 2.55 19.32
N HIS A 26 -12.06 3.70 19.62
CA HIS A 26 -12.66 5.02 19.43
C HIS A 26 -12.15 5.79 18.20
N GLN A 27 -11.17 5.27 17.46
CA GLN A 27 -10.48 6.04 16.41
C GLN A 27 -10.65 5.50 14.99
N PHE A 28 -11.05 4.23 14.84
CA PHE A 28 -11.37 3.61 13.54
C PHE A 28 -12.82 3.82 13.08
N SER A 29 -13.63 4.55 13.85
CA SER A 29 -15.09 4.62 13.70
C SER A 29 -15.61 5.60 12.62
N TYR A 30 -14.79 5.99 11.64
CA TYR A 30 -15.21 6.69 10.42
C TYR A 30 -14.68 5.95 9.18
N VAL A 31 -15.49 5.00 8.71
CA VAL A 31 -15.06 3.65 8.30
C VAL A 31 -14.46 3.54 6.87
N GLY A 32 -14.09 4.65 6.21
CA GLY A 32 -13.60 4.62 4.82
C GLY A 32 -12.40 5.51 4.54
N LEU A 33 -12.52 6.82 4.75
CA LEU A 33 -11.47 7.78 4.41
C LEU A 33 -10.27 7.73 5.38
N ASP A 34 -10.50 7.52 6.67
CA ASP A 34 -9.42 7.44 7.67
C ASP A 34 -8.57 6.18 7.50
N ILE A 35 -9.14 5.08 6.99
CA ILE A 35 -8.37 3.87 6.68
C ILE A 35 -7.37 4.14 5.58
N GLN A 36 -7.82 4.79 4.50
CA GLN A 36 -6.98 5.10 3.35
C GLN A 36 -5.87 6.07 3.78
N ALA A 37 -6.21 7.09 4.57
CA ALA A 37 -5.23 8.03 5.12
C ALA A 37 -4.22 7.34 6.04
N ALA A 38 -4.66 6.44 6.92
CA ALA A 38 -3.78 5.67 7.78
C ALA A 38 -2.84 4.76 6.97
N LEU A 39 -3.36 4.03 5.99
CA LEU A 39 -2.56 3.17 5.11
C LEU A 39 -1.54 4.01 4.33
N TYR A 40 -1.96 5.16 3.80
CA TYR A 40 -1.09 6.10 3.10
C TYR A 40 0.04 6.61 4.00
N GLU A 41 -0.27 7.09 5.20
CA GLU A 41 0.73 7.58 6.16
C GLU A 41 1.74 6.50 6.55
N ILE A 42 1.26 5.27 6.76
CA ILE A 42 2.11 4.13 7.13
C ILE A 42 3.06 3.77 5.97
N CYS A 43 2.51 3.68 4.76
CA CYS A 43 3.30 3.37 3.57
C CYS A 43 4.28 4.50 3.24
N SER A 44 3.85 5.75 3.36
CA SER A 44 4.69 6.93 3.18
C SER A 44 5.87 6.94 4.17
N GLN A 45 5.63 6.62 5.44
CA GLN A 45 6.71 6.49 6.44
C GLN A 45 7.75 5.41 6.10
N VAL A 46 7.35 4.31 5.45
CA VAL A 46 8.32 3.32 4.94
C VAL A 46 9.11 3.87 3.77
N VAL A 47 8.43 4.54 2.83
CA VAL A 47 9.06 5.15 1.66
C VAL A 47 10.08 6.21 2.09
N GLU A 48 9.77 6.98 3.13
CA GLU A 48 10.65 7.95 3.79
C GLU A 48 11.76 7.29 4.63
N GLY A 49 11.69 5.99 4.90
CA GLY A 49 12.66 5.25 5.73
C GLY A 49 12.51 5.45 7.23
N ASN A 50 11.38 5.99 7.69
CA ASN A 50 11.06 6.24 9.10
C ASN A 50 10.57 4.96 9.82
N LEU A 51 10.00 4.01 9.06
CA LEU A 51 9.51 2.72 9.56
C LEU A 51 10.12 1.53 8.80
N LYS A 52 10.21 0.39 9.48
CA LYS A 52 10.68 -0.88 8.89
C LYS A 52 9.57 -1.54 8.08
N ILE A 53 9.93 -2.05 6.91
CA ILE A 53 9.02 -2.74 6.00
C ILE A 53 8.45 -4.03 6.58
N ASP A 54 9.25 -4.73 7.37
CA ASP A 54 8.88 -5.99 8.02
C ASP A 54 7.70 -5.78 8.97
N LEU A 55 7.76 -4.70 9.76
CA LEU A 55 6.69 -4.32 10.68
C LEU A 55 5.43 -3.87 9.93
N VAL A 56 5.58 -3.03 8.91
CA VAL A 56 4.44 -2.53 8.14
C VAL A 56 3.77 -3.64 7.35
N SER A 57 4.54 -4.52 6.71
CA SER A 57 3.99 -5.68 6.00
C SER A 57 3.25 -6.64 6.93
N SER A 58 3.75 -6.86 8.16
CA SER A 58 3.02 -7.64 9.17
C SER A 58 1.68 -7.01 9.53
N VAL A 59 1.66 -5.71 9.85
CA VAL A 59 0.42 -4.99 10.21
C VAL A 59 -0.56 -4.96 9.04
N LEU A 60 -0.08 -4.68 7.83
CA LEU A 60 -0.89 -4.68 6.60
C LEU A 60 -1.47 -6.07 6.32
N GLY A 61 -0.69 -7.13 6.50
CA GLY A 61 -1.16 -8.51 6.38
C GLY A 61 -2.31 -8.81 7.34
N GLU A 62 -2.13 -8.51 8.63
CA GLU A 62 -3.17 -8.69 9.65
C GLU A 62 -4.43 -7.86 9.34
N MET A 63 -4.27 -6.62 8.88
CA MET A 63 -5.39 -5.77 8.47
C MET A 63 -6.16 -6.33 7.26
N MET A 64 -5.47 -6.94 6.31
CA MET A 64 -6.11 -7.53 5.13
C MET A 64 -6.83 -8.84 5.42
N GLU A 65 -6.36 -9.61 6.39
CA GLU A 65 -7.12 -10.78 6.88
C GLU A 65 -8.41 -10.38 7.59
N LEU A 66 -8.48 -9.15 8.14
CA LEU A 66 -9.68 -8.65 8.82
C LEU A 66 -10.77 -8.14 7.86
N ARG A 67 -10.43 -7.65 6.66
CA ARG A 67 -11.38 -7.08 5.69
C ARG A 67 -10.98 -7.32 4.24
N ASP A 68 -11.87 -7.94 3.47
CA ASP A 68 -11.70 -8.17 2.02
C ASP A 68 -11.70 -6.88 1.17
N ASP A 69 -12.22 -5.76 1.69
CA ASP A 69 -12.28 -4.47 0.96
C ASP A 69 -10.95 -3.69 1.05
N LEU A 70 -10.13 -4.01 2.06
CA LEU A 70 -8.86 -3.33 2.32
C LEU A 70 -7.80 -3.47 1.22
N PRO A 71 -7.58 -4.63 0.56
CA PRO A 71 -6.62 -4.72 -0.55
C PRO A 71 -6.95 -3.76 -1.70
N SER A 72 -8.23 -3.48 -1.95
CA SER A 72 -8.64 -2.49 -2.97
C SER A 72 -8.25 -1.07 -2.58
N ILE A 73 -8.45 -0.71 -1.31
CA ILE A 73 -8.08 0.62 -0.78
C ILE A 73 -6.55 0.77 -0.76
N LEU A 74 -5.82 -0.26 -0.34
CA LEU A 74 -4.36 -0.22 -0.34
C LEU A 74 -3.79 -0.09 -1.75
N ALA A 75 -4.38 -0.78 -2.74
CA ALA A 75 -3.94 -0.62 -4.12
C ALA A 75 -4.12 0.81 -4.64
N ASP A 76 -5.16 1.52 -4.20
CA ASP A 76 -5.36 2.95 -4.50
C ASP A 76 -4.25 3.82 -3.86
N VAL A 77 -3.93 3.54 -2.59
CA VAL A 77 -2.81 4.18 -1.88
C VAL A 77 -1.46 3.93 -2.57
N PHE A 78 -1.21 2.69 -3.02
CA PHE A 78 0.00 2.35 -3.76
C PHE A 78 0.09 3.04 -5.10
N CYS A 79 -1.02 3.22 -5.80
CA CYS A 79 -1.05 3.99 -7.04
C CYS A 79 -0.63 5.45 -6.81
N ILE A 80 -1.14 6.08 -5.74
CA ILE A 80 -0.76 7.45 -5.37
C ILE A 80 0.74 7.52 -5.04
N LEU A 81 1.23 6.60 -4.20
CA LEU A 81 2.65 6.55 -3.83
C LEU A 81 3.57 6.24 -5.01
N ASP A 82 3.14 5.41 -5.96
CA ASP A 82 3.88 5.15 -7.19
C ASP A 82 4.06 6.43 -8.01
N LEU A 83 2.99 7.21 -8.15
CA LEU A 83 3.02 8.49 -8.86
C LEU A 83 3.92 9.50 -8.13
N GLU A 84 3.82 9.59 -6.80
CA GLU A 84 4.64 10.51 -6.01
C GLU A 84 6.13 10.14 -6.02
N THR A 85 6.45 8.87 -5.78
CA THR A 85 7.84 8.38 -5.80
C THR A 85 8.43 8.40 -7.21
N GLY A 86 7.61 8.18 -8.24
CA GLY A 86 7.99 8.34 -9.63
C GLY A 86 8.28 9.78 -10.02
N ALA A 87 7.46 10.74 -9.56
CA ALA A 87 7.64 12.15 -9.83
C ALA A 87 8.86 12.77 -9.14
N LEU A 88 9.24 12.26 -7.96
CA LEU A 88 10.39 12.76 -7.21
C LEU A 88 11.75 12.30 -7.78
N GLU A 89 11.78 11.30 -8.67
CA GLU A 89 13.01 10.67 -9.23
C GLU A 89 14.05 10.23 -8.16
N GLU A 90 13.61 10.11 -6.91
CA GLU A 90 14.43 9.77 -5.75
C GLU A 90 14.64 8.25 -5.69
N LYS A 91 15.82 7.81 -6.13
CA LYS A 91 16.17 6.38 -6.22
C LYS A 91 15.95 5.61 -4.91
N ASN A 92 16.25 6.23 -3.76
CA ASN A 92 16.04 5.62 -2.45
C ASN A 92 14.56 5.38 -2.14
N LYS A 93 13.71 6.40 -2.39
CA LYS A 93 12.26 6.30 -2.13
C LYS A 93 11.60 5.26 -3.05
N ARG A 94 11.99 5.23 -4.34
CA ARG A 94 11.51 4.25 -5.31
C ARG A 94 11.90 2.83 -4.91
N ASP A 95 13.11 2.62 -4.39
CA ASP A 95 13.59 1.33 -3.91
C ASP A 95 12.79 0.85 -2.69
N HIS A 96 12.62 1.71 -1.67
CA HIS A 96 11.79 1.42 -0.49
C HIS A 96 10.33 1.10 -0.88
N TYR A 97 9.76 1.88 -1.80
CA TYR A 97 8.42 1.63 -2.31
C TYR A 97 8.31 0.28 -3.02
N THR A 98 9.25 -0.05 -3.90
CA THR A 98 9.26 -1.33 -4.62
C THR A 98 9.36 -2.50 -3.64
N HIS A 99 10.21 -2.38 -2.61
CA HIS A 99 10.28 -3.36 -1.53
C HIS A 99 8.96 -3.48 -0.75
N LEU A 100 8.27 -2.37 -0.48
CA LEU A 100 7.00 -2.34 0.27
C LEU A 100 5.91 -3.08 -0.50
N VAL A 101 5.73 -2.72 -1.77
CA VAL A 101 4.74 -3.39 -2.63
C VAL A 101 5.08 -4.86 -2.77
N GLY A 102 6.37 -5.20 -2.93
CA GLY A 102 6.86 -6.57 -2.97
C GLY A 102 6.47 -7.40 -1.73
N ALA A 103 6.62 -6.84 -0.52
CA ALA A 103 6.17 -7.50 0.71
C ALA A 103 4.64 -7.69 0.74
N CYS A 104 3.92 -6.73 0.16
CA CYS A 104 2.46 -6.74 0.12
C CYS A 104 1.86 -7.70 -0.92
N LEU A 105 2.66 -8.21 -1.87
CA LEU A 105 2.21 -9.24 -2.83
C LEU A 105 1.76 -10.54 -2.16
N SER A 106 2.20 -10.80 -0.92
CA SER A 106 1.83 -12.00 -0.17
C SER A 106 0.36 -12.01 0.24
N PHE A 107 -0.27 -10.84 0.35
CA PHE A 107 -1.63 -10.67 0.86
C PHE A 107 -2.53 -9.80 -0.04
N VAL A 108 -1.97 -8.94 -0.90
CA VAL A 108 -2.72 -8.24 -1.95
C VAL A 108 -2.65 -9.05 -3.25
N PRO A 109 -3.78 -9.40 -3.86
CA PRO A 109 -3.78 -10.10 -5.14
C PRO A 109 -3.17 -9.23 -6.26
N GLU A 110 -2.25 -9.82 -7.01
CA GLU A 110 -1.56 -9.17 -8.13
C GLU A 110 -2.52 -8.56 -9.15
N VAL A 111 -3.73 -9.12 -9.30
CA VAL A 111 -4.75 -8.65 -10.24
C VAL A 111 -5.18 -7.22 -9.92
N ILE A 112 -5.38 -6.88 -8.64
CA ILE A 112 -5.81 -5.54 -8.22
C ILE A 112 -4.67 -4.55 -8.41
N LEU A 113 -3.45 -4.94 -8.03
CA LEU A 113 -2.23 -4.16 -8.26
C LEU A 113 -2.02 -3.88 -9.74
N LYS A 114 -2.20 -4.91 -10.59
CA LYS A 114 -2.12 -4.82 -12.05
C LYS A 114 -3.15 -3.87 -12.68
N GLU A 115 -4.29 -3.64 -12.01
CA GLU A 115 -5.30 -2.68 -12.47
C GLU A 115 -5.06 -1.24 -11.98
N ARG A 116 -4.25 -1.05 -10.93
CA ARG A 116 -4.03 0.28 -10.30
C ARG A 116 -2.64 0.85 -10.55
N LEU A 117 -1.62 0.00 -10.67
CA LEU A 117 -0.21 0.40 -10.80
C LEU A 117 0.23 0.50 -12.26
N ASP A 118 1.24 1.34 -12.48
CA ASP A 118 1.85 1.47 -13.79
C ASP A 118 2.63 0.21 -14.20
N PRO A 119 2.63 -0.14 -15.50
CA PRO A 119 3.32 -1.33 -15.99
C PRO A 119 4.83 -1.27 -15.77
N GLU A 120 5.44 -0.09 -15.70
CA GLU A 120 6.87 0.06 -15.36
C GLU A 120 7.18 -0.39 -13.94
N THR A 121 6.28 -0.10 -13.00
CA THR A 121 6.40 -0.51 -11.60
C THR A 121 6.13 -1.99 -11.43
N LEU A 122 5.13 -2.53 -12.14
CA LEU A 122 4.87 -3.98 -12.17
C LEU A 122 6.05 -4.77 -12.76
N GLU A 123 6.74 -4.22 -13.76
CA GLU A 123 7.96 -4.80 -14.32
C GLU A 123 9.10 -4.76 -13.31
N SER A 124 9.28 -3.63 -12.62
CA SER A 124 10.26 -3.48 -11.54
C SER A 124 10.03 -4.46 -10.38
N LEU A 125 8.77 -4.81 -10.10
CA LEU A 125 8.36 -5.80 -9.10
C LEU A 125 8.46 -7.25 -9.60
N GLY A 126 8.78 -7.47 -10.88
CA GLY A 126 8.85 -8.81 -11.49
C GLY A 126 7.49 -9.49 -11.72
N LEU A 127 6.38 -8.74 -11.58
CA LEU A 127 5.01 -9.23 -11.77
C LEU A 127 4.66 -9.46 -13.24
N ILE A 128 5.33 -8.74 -14.13
CA ILE A 128 5.21 -8.87 -15.58
C ILE A 128 6.61 -8.95 -16.20
N LYS A 129 6.78 -9.81 -17.20
CA LYS A 129 8.07 -9.97 -17.90
C LYS A 129 8.32 -8.89 -18.97
N GLN A 130 7.29 -8.13 -19.35
CA GLN A 130 7.37 -7.08 -20.37
C GLN A 130 6.18 -6.11 -20.25
N ALA A 131 6.42 -4.87 -19.81
CA ALA A 131 5.43 -3.79 -19.73
C ALA A 131 4.66 -3.58 -21.05
N HIS A 132 5.34 -3.76 -22.17
CA HIS A 132 4.79 -3.64 -23.53
C HIS A 132 3.67 -4.66 -23.82
N GLN A 133 3.77 -5.88 -23.29
CA GLN A 133 2.77 -6.94 -23.53
C GLN A 133 1.53 -6.76 -22.65
N PHE A 134 1.68 -6.10 -21.50
CA PHE A 134 0.59 -5.80 -20.57
C PHE A 134 -0.34 -4.71 -21.12
N ASN A 135 0.23 -3.66 -21.74
CA ASN A 135 -0.54 -2.59 -22.36
C ASN A 135 -1.45 -3.11 -23.51
N GLN A 136 -0.96 -4.05 -24.32
CA GLN A 136 -1.76 -4.64 -25.41
C GLN A 136 -2.99 -5.44 -24.95
N LYS A 137 -2.99 -5.98 -23.72
CA LYS A 137 -4.15 -6.69 -23.17
C LYS A 137 -5.21 -5.74 -22.59
N ILE A 138 -4.80 -4.58 -22.09
CA ILE A 138 -5.68 -3.55 -21.49
C ILE A 138 -6.31 -2.63 -22.56
N VAL A 139 -5.65 -2.43 -23.71
CA VAL A 139 -6.22 -1.67 -24.84
C VAL A 139 -7.53 -2.27 -25.36
N LYS A 140 -7.83 -3.55 -25.07
CA LYS A 140 -9.11 -4.17 -25.47
C LYS A 140 -10.33 -3.78 -24.62
N ILE A 141 -10.17 -3.21 -23.43
CA ILE A 141 -11.31 -2.87 -22.55
C ILE A 141 -11.65 -1.36 -22.59
N LYS A 142 -10.81 -0.50 -23.18
CA LYS A 142 -11.07 0.95 -23.25
C LYS A 142 -11.75 1.42 -24.55
N THR A 143 -12.43 0.53 -25.29
CA THR A 143 -13.27 0.92 -26.43
C THR A 143 -14.59 0.16 -26.44
N LYS A 144 -15.42 0.39 -25.43
CA LYS A 144 -16.88 0.26 -25.51
C LYS A 144 -17.54 1.21 -24.51
N LEU A 145 -17.38 2.51 -24.74
CA LEU A 145 -18.45 3.47 -24.51
C LEU A 145 -19.06 3.72 -25.89
N LEU A 146 -20.11 2.93 -26.18
CA LEU A 146 -21.17 3.30 -27.12
C LEU A 146 -22.13 4.23 -26.38
#